data_AF-A0A918JZQ4-F1
#
_entry.id   AF-A0A918JZQ4-F1
#
_cell.length_a   1.000
_cell.length_b   1.000
_cell.length_c   1.000
_cell.angle_alpha   90.00
_cell.angle_beta   90.00
_cell.angle_gamma   90.00
#
_symmetry.space_group_name_H-M   'P 1'
#
loop_
_entity.id
_entity.type
_entity.pdbx_description
1 polymer ?
#
loop_
_entity_poly.entity_id
_entity_poly.type
_entity_poly.pdbx_seq_one_letter_code
_entity_poly.pdbx_strand_id
1 'polypeptide(L)'
;MIVLAKLFFLGIEKEVQNVQIVYQRIINHKTGRPTTEVQGGYLQLSFESSKDDEVFEYYSGKPSERIPGDERFCFLNPGELVFYPGSYDNPPVKRYTFSDATITNIRVKFTATGWNI
;
A
#
# COMPACT_ATOMS: atom_id res chain seq x y z
N MET A 1 -9.31 -21.30 -0.98
CA MET A 1 -7.93 -21.17 -1.52
C MET A 1 -7.25 -20.07 -0.74
N ILE A 2 -6.11 -20.35 -0.12
CA ILE A 2 -5.33 -19.33 0.60
C ILE A 2 -4.52 -18.57 -0.45
N VAL A 3 -4.55 -17.24 -0.40
CA VAL A 3 -3.73 -16.37 -1.23
C VAL A 3 -2.79 -15.62 -0.30
N LEU A 4 -1.49 -15.76 -0.54
CA LEU A 4 -0.46 -15.03 0.17
C LEU A 4 -0.08 -13.78 -0.62
N ALA A 5 0.39 -12.74 0.05
CA ALA A 5 0.82 -11.50 -0.60
C ALA A 5 2.20 -11.06 -0.08
N LYS A 6 3.00 -10.43 -0.96
CA LYS A 6 4.26 -9.77 -0.62
C LYS A 6 4.32 -8.36 -1.20
N LEU A 7 4.73 -7.42 -0.37
CA LEU A 7 5.03 -6.04 -0.74
C LEU A 7 6.53 -5.90 -1.01
N PHE A 8 6.86 -5.26 -2.13
CA PHE A 8 8.20 -4.83 -2.50
C PHE A 8 8.16 -3.31 -2.62
N PHE A 9 8.72 -2.59 -1.65
CA PHE A 9 8.65 -1.12 -1.60
C PHE A 9 9.83 -0.58 -0.80
N LEU A 10 10.42 0.56 -1.21
CA LEU A 10 11.53 1.21 -0.49
C LEU A 10 12.73 0.29 -0.20
N GLY A 11 12.99 -0.69 -1.09
CA GLY A 11 14.08 -1.64 -0.93
C GLY A 11 13.84 -2.75 0.09
N ILE A 12 12.63 -2.85 0.65
CA ILE A 12 12.25 -3.91 1.58
C ILE A 12 11.20 -4.85 0.98
N GLU A 13 11.20 -6.08 1.49
CA GLU A 13 10.23 -7.13 1.19
C GLU A 13 9.42 -7.44 2.45
N LYS A 14 8.09 -7.46 2.35
CA LYS A 14 7.19 -7.74 3.48
C LYS A 14 6.10 -8.71 3.12
N GLU A 15 5.93 -9.75 3.92
CA GLU A 15 4.76 -10.62 3.87
C GLU A 15 3.54 -9.87 4.39
N VAL A 16 2.49 -9.81 3.59
CA VAL A 16 1.30 -9.01 3.87
C VAL A 16 0.17 -9.92 4.35
N GLN A 17 -0.43 -9.55 5.48
CA GLN A 17 -1.54 -10.26 6.10
C GLN A 17 -2.89 -9.80 5.54
N ASN A 18 -3.07 -8.51 5.31
CA ASN A 18 -4.29 -7.96 4.70
C ASN A 18 -3.96 -6.91 3.66
N VAL A 19 -4.74 -6.89 2.59
CA VAL A 19 -4.67 -5.92 1.50
C VAL A 19 -6.06 -5.35 1.26
N GLN A 20 -6.17 -4.03 1.23
CA GLN A 20 -7.34 -3.33 0.75
C GLN A 20 -6.92 -2.30 -0.31
N ILE A 21 -7.55 -2.38 -1.48
CA ILE A 21 -7.36 -1.42 -2.57
C ILE A 21 -8.71 -0.80 -2.86
N VAL A 22 -8.81 0.52 -2.77
CA VAL A 22 -10.08 1.23 -2.94
C VAL A 22 -10.06 2.02 -4.24
N TYR A 23 -11.07 1.77 -5.09
CA TYR A 23 -11.40 2.58 -6.25
C TYR A 23 -12.85 3.02 -6.14
N GLN A 24 -13.10 4.27 -6.44
CA GLN A 24 -14.43 4.87 -6.45
C GLN A 24 -14.63 5.73 -7.69
N ARG A 25 -15.89 5.93 -8.05
CA ARG A 25 -16.31 6.89 -9.08
C ARG A 25 -17.39 7.75 -8.49
N ILE A 26 -17.41 9.02 -8.86
CA ILE A 26 -18.48 9.91 -8.46
C ILE A 26 -19.72 9.53 -9.28
N ILE A 27 -20.87 9.44 -8.62
CA ILE A 27 -22.15 9.26 -9.31
C ILE A 27 -22.67 10.64 -9.69
N ASN A 28 -22.99 10.84 -10.96
CA ASN A 28 -23.67 12.05 -11.40
C ASN A 28 -25.10 12.07 -10.82
N HIS A 29 -25.34 12.97 -9.86
CA HIS A 29 -26.62 13.05 -9.16
C HIS A 29 -27.83 13.37 -10.06
N LYS A 30 -27.62 13.91 -11.27
CA LYS A 30 -28.72 14.22 -12.22
C LYS A 30 -29.07 13.02 -13.10
N THR A 31 -28.10 12.18 -13.44
CA THR A 31 -28.31 11.08 -14.42
C THR A 31 -28.23 9.68 -13.78
N GLY A 32 -27.75 9.58 -12.54
CA GLY A 32 -27.47 8.32 -11.85
C GLY A 32 -26.30 7.52 -12.43
N ARG A 33 -25.60 8.06 -13.45
CA ARG A 33 -24.50 7.37 -14.12
C ARG A 33 -23.16 7.72 -13.46
N PRO A 34 -22.22 6.77 -13.34
CA PRO A 34 -20.87 7.05 -12.85
C PRO A 34 -20.12 7.98 -13.81
N THR A 35 -19.26 8.82 -13.25
CA THR A 35 -18.28 9.60 -14.01
C THR A 35 -17.27 8.66 -14.68
N THR A 36 -16.63 9.15 -15.75
CA THR A 36 -15.52 8.43 -16.39
C THR A 36 -14.26 8.47 -15.55
N GLU A 37 -14.09 9.51 -14.73
CA GLU A 37 -12.97 9.66 -13.81
C GLU A 37 -13.04 8.62 -12.68
N VAL A 38 -11.95 7.86 -12.54
CA VAL A 38 -11.73 6.94 -11.43
C VAL A 38 -10.91 7.65 -10.38
N GLN A 39 -11.42 7.70 -9.15
CA GLN A 39 -10.64 8.07 -7.98
C GLN A 39 -10.14 6.80 -7.32
N GLY A 40 -8.84 6.69 -7.07
CA GLY A 40 -8.28 5.50 -6.44
C GLY A 40 -6.79 5.65 -6.19
N GLY A 41 -6.12 4.52 -6.02
CA GLY A 41 -4.70 4.49 -5.69
C GLY A 41 -4.42 4.47 -4.18
N TYR A 42 -5.45 4.50 -3.34
CA TYR A 42 -5.28 4.25 -1.90
C TYR A 42 -5.11 2.76 -1.66
N LEU A 43 -3.91 2.40 -1.21
CA LEU A 43 -3.50 1.05 -0.84
C LEU A 43 -3.32 0.98 0.67
N GLN A 44 -4.12 0.14 1.34
CA GLN A 44 -4.00 -0.11 2.76
C GLN A 44 -3.52 -1.55 2.99
N LEU A 45 -2.46 -1.69 3.77
CA LEU A 45 -1.78 -2.97 4.03
C LEU A 45 -1.63 -3.17 5.54
N SER A 46 -1.62 -4.43 5.97
CA SER A 46 -1.15 -4.82 7.30
C SER A 46 -0.15 -5.96 7.20
N PHE A 47 0.94 -5.88 7.97
CA PHE A 47 1.97 -6.90 8.05
C PHE A 47 2.54 -6.93 9.48
N GLU A 48 3.25 -8.00 9.81
CA GLU A 48 3.92 -8.12 11.10
C GLU A 48 5.05 -7.11 11.22
N SER A 49 5.13 -6.47 12.39
CA SER A 49 6.18 -5.49 12.65
C SER A 49 7.55 -6.15 12.73
N SER A 50 8.57 -5.60 12.09
CA SER A 50 9.97 -6.01 12.22
C SER A 50 10.90 -4.81 12.39
N LYS A 51 12.18 -5.08 12.68
CA LYS A 51 13.21 -4.04 12.81
C LYS A 51 13.38 -3.20 11.55
N ASP A 52 13.06 -3.77 10.38
CA ASP A 52 13.22 -3.11 9.08
C ASP A 52 12.11 -2.08 8.80
N ASP A 53 11.12 -1.95 9.69
CA ASP A 53 10.00 -1.01 9.51
C ASP A 53 10.37 0.46 9.71
N GLU A 54 11.55 0.75 10.26
CA GLU A 54 12.08 2.11 10.42
C GLU A 54 12.08 2.86 9.08
N VAL A 55 12.23 2.15 7.95
CA VAL A 55 12.13 2.75 6.62
C VAL A 55 10.75 3.38 6.39
N PHE A 56 9.66 2.72 6.78
CA PHE A 56 8.32 3.28 6.60
C PHE A 56 8.13 4.53 7.45
N GLU A 57 8.57 4.49 8.71
CA GLU A 57 8.50 5.65 9.61
C GLU A 57 9.28 6.83 9.05
N TYR A 58 10.51 6.60 8.60
CA TYR A 58 11.37 7.61 7.98
C TYR A 58 10.70 8.29 6.78
N TYR A 59 10.11 7.51 5.86
CA TYR A 59 9.47 8.05 4.66
C TYR A 59 8.08 8.65 4.92
N SER A 60 7.37 8.22 5.98
CA SER A 60 6.07 8.82 6.37
C SER A 60 6.18 10.27 6.84
N GLY A 61 7.33 10.65 7.39
CA GLY A 61 7.61 12.02 7.82
C GLY A 61 8.09 12.95 6.70
N LYS A 62 8.17 12.47 5.45
CA LYS A 62 8.63 13.25 4.31
C LYS A 62 7.47 13.93 3.59
N PRO A 63 7.66 15.15 3.06
CA PRO A 63 6.63 15.83 2.31
C PRO A 63 6.26 15.04 1.04
N SER A 64 4.96 14.94 0.77
CA SER A 64 4.40 14.33 -0.44
C SER A 64 4.34 15.29 -1.63
N GLU A 65 4.59 16.59 -1.40
CA GLU A 65 4.52 17.64 -2.42
C GLU A 65 5.90 18.24 -2.70
N ARG A 66 6.07 18.73 -3.93
CA ARG A 66 7.28 19.44 -4.34
C ARG A 66 7.30 20.83 -3.74
N ILE A 67 8.24 21.06 -2.83
CA ILE A 67 8.55 22.38 -2.29
C ILE A 67 9.62 23.02 -3.20
N PRO A 68 9.32 24.09 -3.96
CA PRO A 68 10.31 24.76 -4.80
C PRO A 68 11.49 25.28 -3.95
N GLY A 69 12.71 24.92 -4.32
CA GLY A 69 13.93 25.31 -3.60
C GLY A 69 14.30 24.40 -2.41
N ASP A 70 13.50 23.37 -2.13
CA ASP A 70 13.87 22.31 -1.20
C ASP A 70 14.29 21.06 -2.00
N GLU A 71 15.59 20.75 -1.97
CA GLU A 71 16.15 19.56 -2.61
C GLU A 71 15.82 18.27 -1.85
N ARG A 72 15.10 18.36 -0.71
CA ARG A 72 14.61 17.19 0.04
C ARG A 72 13.40 16.58 -0.66
N PHE A 73 13.70 16.01 -1.83
CA PHE A 73 13.08 14.87 -2.50
C PHE A 73 11.59 14.66 -2.25
N CYS A 74 10.79 14.92 -3.27
CA CYS A 74 9.49 14.30 -3.44
C CYS A 74 9.70 12.78 -3.59
N PHE A 75 9.63 12.02 -2.51
CA PHE A 75 9.91 10.58 -2.50
C PHE A 75 8.71 9.80 -3.05
N LEU A 76 8.45 10.01 -4.34
CA LEU A 76 7.56 9.24 -5.17
C LEU A 76 8.24 7.91 -5.50
N ASN A 77 7.88 6.85 -4.77
CA ASN A 77 8.56 5.58 -4.89
C ASN A 77 7.72 4.57 -5.68
N PRO A 78 8.30 3.83 -6.63
CA PRO A 78 7.65 2.69 -7.22
C PRO A 78 7.61 1.54 -6.21
N GLY A 79 6.63 0.67 -6.36
CA GLY A 79 6.55 -0.57 -5.63
C GLY A 79 5.63 -1.59 -6.29
N GLU A 80 5.66 -2.79 -5.75
CA GLU A 80 4.87 -3.91 -6.24
C GLU A 80 4.22 -4.66 -5.08
N LEU A 81 2.97 -5.06 -5.27
CA LEU A 81 2.28 -6.02 -4.43
C LEU A 81 1.98 -7.28 -5.25
N VAL A 82 2.56 -8.40 -4.85
CA VAL A 82 2.51 -9.67 -5.57
C VAL A 82 1.70 -10.69 -4.80
N PHE A 83 0.79 -11.38 -5.49
CA PHE A 83 -0.10 -12.39 -4.91
C PHE A 83 0.27 -13.79 -5.38
N TYR A 84 0.30 -14.73 -4.44
CA TYR A 84 0.74 -16.10 -4.64
C TYR A 84 -0.32 -17.08 -4.15
N PRO A 85 -0.64 -18.14 -4.90
CA PRO A 85 -1.62 -19.14 -4.48
C PRO A 85 -0.96 -20.11 -3.49
N GLY A 86 -1.37 -20.11 -2.22
CA GLY A 86 -0.99 -21.10 -1.20
C GLY A 86 0.47 -21.08 -0.69
N SER A 87 1.46 -20.78 -1.53
CA SER A 87 2.89 -20.69 -1.18
C SER A 87 3.58 -19.60 -2.00
N TYR A 88 4.60 -18.96 -1.42
CA TYR A 88 5.48 -18.01 -2.11
C TYR A 88 6.38 -18.66 -3.18
N ASP A 89 6.54 -19.98 -3.15
CA ASP A 89 7.29 -20.72 -4.17
C ASP A 89 6.48 -20.93 -5.47
N ASN A 90 5.16 -20.74 -5.40
CA ASN A 90 4.30 -20.88 -6.58
C ASN A 90 4.42 -19.66 -7.50
N PRO A 91 4.16 -19.80 -8.81
CA PRO A 91 4.08 -18.66 -9.71
C PRO A 91 3.02 -17.65 -9.24
N PRO A 92 3.30 -16.35 -9.30
CA PRO A 92 2.36 -15.34 -8.85
C PRO A 92 1.12 -15.27 -9.75
N VAL A 93 -0.05 -15.18 -9.11
CA VAL A 93 -1.36 -15.11 -9.79
C VAL A 93 -1.76 -13.68 -10.16
N LYS A 94 -1.20 -12.68 -9.46
CA LYS A 94 -1.45 -11.27 -9.74
C LYS A 94 -0.28 -10.42 -9.27
N ARG A 95 0.02 -9.37 -10.05
CA ARG A 95 0.97 -8.31 -9.69
C ARG A 95 0.23 -6.98 -9.77
N TYR A 96 0.34 -6.19 -8.71
CA TYR A 96 -0.17 -4.83 -8.65
C TYR A 96 1.02 -3.89 -8.49
N THR A 97 1.39 -3.21 -9.58
CA THR A 97 2.44 -2.21 -9.58
C THR A 97 1.83 -0.85 -9.28
N PHE A 98 2.56 -0.05 -8.51
CA PHE A 98 2.23 1.34 -8.28
C PHE A 98 3.49 2.19 -8.47
N SER A 99 3.31 3.33 -9.11
CA SER A 99 4.32 4.37 -9.25
C SER A 99 3.90 5.57 -8.43
N ASP A 100 4.86 6.44 -8.11
CA ASP A 100 4.59 7.72 -7.47
C ASP A 100 3.80 7.62 -6.16
N ALA A 101 4.09 6.60 -5.36
CA ALA A 101 3.43 6.41 -4.07
C ALA A 101 4.18 7.12 -2.94
N THR A 102 3.40 7.60 -1.97
CA THR A 102 3.87 8.15 -0.70
C THR A 102 3.15 7.47 0.46
N ILE A 103 3.78 7.43 1.63
CA ILE A 103 3.17 6.88 2.84
C ILE A 103 2.32 7.97 3.47
N THR A 104 1.01 7.80 3.42
CA THR A 104 0.06 8.80 3.93
C THR A 104 -0.31 8.61 5.41
N ASN A 105 -0.18 7.38 5.92
CA ASN A 105 -0.53 7.05 7.30
C ASN A 105 0.19 5.77 7.73
N ILE A 106 0.67 5.73 8.98
CA ILE A 106 1.17 4.51 9.65
C ILE A 106 0.43 4.34 10.96
N ARG A 107 -0.05 3.13 11.22
CA ARG A 107 -0.68 2.76 12.49
C ARG A 107 -0.08 1.48 13.02
N VAL A 108 0.63 1.57 14.14
CA VAL A 108 1.18 0.42 14.86
C VAL A 108 0.20 -0.01 15.94
N LYS A 109 -0.07 -1.32 16.04
CA LYS A 109 -0.94 -1.90 17.07
C LYS A 109 -0.28 -3.13 17.67
N PHE A 110 -0.20 -3.19 18.99
CA PHE A 110 0.22 -4.37 19.75
C PHE A 110 -0.97 -4.90 20.57
N THR A 111 -1.13 -6.23 20.64
CA THR A 111 -2.18 -6.88 21.44
C THR A 111 -1.57 -8.08 22.17
N ALA A 112 -1.53 -8.02 23.51
CA ALA A 112 -0.89 -9.04 24.36
C ALA A 112 -1.71 -10.34 24.51
N THR A 113 -2.99 -10.32 24.12
CA THR A 113 -3.94 -11.43 24.36
C THR A 113 -4.11 -12.39 23.18
N GLY A 114 -3.34 -12.23 22.10
CA GLY A 114 -3.58 -12.94 20.84
C GLY A 114 -4.77 -12.39 20.06
N TRP A 115 -4.83 -12.69 18.75
CA TRP A 115 -5.85 -12.21 17.82
C TRP A 115 -7.18 -12.93 18.07
N ASN A 116 -8.18 -12.21 18.59
CA ASN A 116 -9.59 -12.59 18.45
C ASN A 116 -10.14 -11.83 17.24
N ILE A 117 -10.28 -12.53 16.09
CA ILE A 117 -11.08 -12.07 14.94
C ILE A 117 -12.32 -12.95 14.87
#